data_AF-A0AAW7K7V0-F1
#
_entry.id   AF-A0AAW7K7V0-F1
#
_cell.length_a   1.000
_cell.length_b   1.000
_cell.length_c   1.000
_cell.angle_alpha   90.00
_cell.angle_beta   90.00
_cell.angle_gamma   90.00
#
_symmetry.space_group_name_H-M   'P 1'
#
loop_
_entity.id
_entity.type
_entity.pdbx_description
1 polymer ?
#
loop_
_entity_poly.entity_id
_entity_poly.type
_entity_poly.pdbx_seq_one_letter_code
_entity_poly.pdbx_strand_id
1 'polypeptide(L)' 'MAYTIDQEAWILKQIKKERKQLQDDRAALRQSEQLTENKAAQIEIELEFLRDLEIQNRIHL' A
#
# COMPACT_ATOMS: atom_id res chain seq x y z
N MET A 1 13.98 18.80 3.73
CA MET A 1 15.07 17.89 4.17
C MET A 1 14.86 16.58 3.44
N ALA A 2 15.85 16.12 2.68
CA ALA A 2 15.80 14.81 2.05
C ALA A 2 16.08 13.74 3.12
N TYR A 3 15.38 12.61 3.04
CA TYR A 3 15.66 11.45 3.89
C TYR A 3 17.02 10.86 3.52
N THR A 4 17.67 10.19 4.47
CA THR A 4 18.88 9.41 4.14
C THR A 4 18.51 8.14 3.37
N ILE A 5 19.44 7.57 2.62
CA ILE A 5 19.23 6.34 1.85
C ILE A 5 18.67 5.20 2.73
N ASP A 6 19.16 5.06 3.97
CA ASP A 6 18.66 4.07 4.91
C ASP A 6 17.22 4.36 5.38
N GLN A 7 16.87 5.64 5.52
CA GLN A 7 15.50 6.06 5.85
C GLN A 7 14.55 5.80 4.68
N GLU A 8 14.96 6.10 3.44
CA GLU A 8 14.17 5.82 2.23
C GLU A 8 13.95 4.31 2.05
N ALA A 9 14.98 3.49 2.27
CA ALA A 9 14.85 2.04 2.25
C ALA A 9 13.90 1.51 3.33
N TRP A 10 13.93 2.10 4.53
CA TRP A 10 13.00 1.76 5.62
C TRP A 10 11.56 2.17 5.30
N ILE A 11 11.35 3.38 4.76
CA ILE A 11 10.04 3.89 4.32
C ILE A 11 9.45 2.97 3.23
N LEU A 12 10.26 2.62 2.22
CA LEU A 12 9.86 1.71 1.16
C LEU A 12 9.43 0.34 1.72
N LYS A 13 10.13 -0.16 2.75
CA LYS A 13 9.79 -1.42 3.41
C LYS A 13 8.45 -1.35 4.16
N GLN A 14 8.14 -0.21 4.79
CA GLN A 14 6.83 0.00 5.43
C GLN A 14 5.70 0.07 4.41
N ILE A 15 5.87 0.85 3.33
CA ILE A 15 4.88 0.95 2.24
C ILE A 15 4.55 -0.43 1.66
N LYS A 16 5.56 -1.25 1.38
CA LYS A 16 5.36 -2.63 0.90
C LYS A 16 4.61 -3.51 1.88
N LYS A 17 4.86 -3.34 3.18
CA LYS A 17 4.17 -4.09 4.23
C LYS A 17 2.70 -3.70 4.31
N GLU A 18 2.40 -2.40 4.30
CA GLU A 18 1.03 -1.86 4.31
C GLU A 18 0.25 -2.29 3.06
N ARG A 19 0.88 -2.21 1.88
CA ARG A 19 0.28 -2.67 0.62
C ARG A 19 -0.11 -4.14 0.68
N LYS A 20 0.75 -4.98 1.27
CA LYS A 20 0.46 -6.41 1.43
C LYS A 20 -0.70 -6.63 2.41
N GLN A 21 -0.70 -5.93 3.54
CA GLN A 21 -1.76 -6.04 4.54
C GLN A 21 -3.14 -5.70 3.94
N LEU A 22 -3.24 -4.60 3.19
CA LEU A 22 -4.50 -4.23 2.53
C LEU A 22 -4.95 -5.24 1.46
N GLN A 23 -4.02 -5.88 0.75
CA GLN A 23 -4.34 -6.95 -0.18
C GLN A 23 -4.88 -8.19 0.53
N ASP A 24 -4.26 -8.55 1.65
CA ASP A 24 -4.69 -9.67 2.49
C ASP A 24 -6.07 -9.39 3.12
N ASP A 25 -6.30 -8.17 3.60
CA ASP A 25 -7.59 -7.72 4.14
C ASP A 25 -8.68 -7.72 3.06
N ARG A 26 -8.36 -7.26 1.84
CA ARG A 26 -9.27 -7.38 0.67
C ARG A 26 -9.63 -8.83 0.38
N ALA A 27 -8.65 -9.73 0.42
CA ALA A 27 -8.87 -11.15 0.18
C ALA A 27 -9.73 -11.78 1.29
N ALA A 28 -9.50 -11.43 2.55
CA ALA A 28 -10.30 -11.87 3.68
C ALA A 28 -11.75 -11.37 3.58
N LEU A 29 -11.95 -10.08 3.28
CA LEU A 29 -13.29 -9.49 3.09
C LEU A 29 -14.03 -10.11 1.91
N ARG A 30 -13.31 -10.45 0.83
CA ARG A 30 -13.88 -11.17 -0.33
C ARG A 30 -14.30 -12.59 0.04
N GLN A 31 -13.48 -13.30 0.82
CA GLN A 31 -13.78 -14.65 1.30
C GLN A 31 -14.98 -14.66 2.26
N SER A 32 -15.14 -13.61 3.07
CA SER A 32 -16.26 -13.51 4.00
C SER A 32 -17.54 -12.91 3.38
N GLU A 33 -17.57 -12.69 2.06
CA GLU A 33 -18.67 -12.00 1.34
C GLU A 33 -19.03 -10.61 1.90
N GLN A 34 -18.15 -9.99 2.69
CA GLN A 34 -18.36 -8.67 3.29
C GLN A 34 -17.72 -7.54 2.48
N LEU A 35 -17.12 -7.88 1.34
CA LEU A 35 -16.56 -6.93 0.39
C LEU A 35 -17.68 -6.28 -0.42
N THR A 36 -18.24 -5.20 0.10
CA THR A 36 -19.18 -4.34 -0.65
C THR A 36 -18.44 -3.55 -1.73
N GLU A 37 -19.13 -3.17 -2.81
CA GLU A 37 -18.53 -2.37 -3.91
C GLU A 37 -17.85 -1.09 -3.39
N ASN A 38 -18.47 -0.40 -2.43
CA ASN A 38 -17.90 0.80 -1.81
C ASN A 38 -16.59 0.51 -1.06
N LYS A 39 -16.49 -0.62 -0.35
CA LYS A 39 -15.24 -1.02 0.33
C LYS A 39 -14.18 -1.48 -0.66
N ALA A 40 -14.58 -2.19 -1.71
CA ALA A 40 -13.65 -2.58 -2.78
C ALA A 40 -13.03 -1.37 -3.46
N ALA A 41 -13.85 -0.34 -3.76
CA ALA A 41 -13.38 0.91 -4.33
C ALA A 41 -12.43 1.68 -3.39
N GLN A 42 -12.75 1.76 -2.09
CA GLN A 42 -11.86 2.37 -1.10
C GLN A 42 -10.50 1.68 -1.02
N ILE A 43 -10.50 0.34 -0.97
CA ILE A 43 -9.26 -0.45 -0.94
C ILE A 43 -8.46 -0.25 -2.24
N GLU A 44 -9.11 -0.16 -3.39
CA GLU A 44 -8.41 0.11 -4.66
C GLU A 44 -7.76 1.49 -4.68
N ILE A 45 -8.43 2.53 -4.17
CA ILE A 45 -7.87 3.88 -4.02
C ILE A 45 -6.64 3.85 -3.10
N GLU A 46 -6.70 3.17 -1.96
CA GLU A 46 -5.57 3.06 -1.03
C GLU A 46 -4.40 2.28 -1.63
N LEU A 47 -4.68 1.22 -2.40
CA LEU A 47 -3.65 0.45 -3.10
C LEU A 47 -2.97 1.28 -4.20
N GLU A 48 -3.71 2.11 -4.93
CA GLU A 48 -3.17 3.02 -5.94
C GLU A 48 -2.29 4.10 -5.29
N PHE A 49 -2.76 4.70 -4.20
CA PHE A 49 -1.98 5.66 -3.42
C PHE A 49 -0.65 5.08 -2.91
N LEU A 50 -0.68 3.87 -2.35
CA LEU A 50 0.53 3.19 -1.89
C LEU A 50 1.47 2.83 -3.04
N ARG A 51 0.93 2.51 -4.22
CA ARG A 51 1.73 2.26 -5.42
C ARG A 51 2.45 3.52 -5.88
N ASP A 52 1.79 4.67 -5.88
CA ASP A 52 2.40 5.95 -6.24
C ASP A 52 3.48 6.35 -5.24
N LEU A 53 3.25 6.15 -3.95
CA LEU A 53 4.27 6.33 -2.92
C LEU A 53 5.46 5.38 -3.11
N GLU A 54 5.23 4.11 -3.47
CA GLU A 54 6.29 3.15 -3.76
C GLU A 54 7.14 3.59 -4.96
N ILE A 55 6.51 4.16 -6.00
CA ILE A 55 7.19 4.70 -7.18
C ILE A 55 8.03 5.93 -6.82
N GLN A 56 7.46 6.89 -6.08
CA GLN A 56 8.18 8.09 -5.63
C GLN A 56 9.40 7.73 -4.78
N ASN A 57 9.25 6.80 -3.84
CA ASN A 57 10.36 6.36 -2.99
C ASN A 57 11.40 5.51 -3.74
N ARG A 58 11.03 4.87 -4.85
CA ARG A 58 11.97 4.15 -5.73
C ARG A 58 12.80 5.06 -6.62
N ILE A 59 12.29 6.24 -6.98
CA ILE A 59 13.03 7.21 -7.82
C ILE A 59 14.20 7.84 -7.05
N HIS A 60 14.16 7.79 -5.71
CA HIS A 60 15.19 8.39 -4.85
C HIS A 60 16.29 7.40 -4.40
N LEU A 61 16.10 6.09 -4.59
CA LEU A 61 17.09 5.02 -4.35
C LEU A 61 17.95 4.72 -5.58
#